data_AF-A0A6P0VAS2-F1
#
_entry.id   AF-A0A6P0VAS2-F1
#
_cell.length_a   1.000
_cell.length_b   1.000
_cell.length_c   1.000
_cell.angle_alpha   90.00
_cell.angle_beta   90.00
_cell.angle_gamma   90.00
#
_symmetry.space_group_name_H-M   'P 1'
#
loop_
_entity.id
_entity.type
_entity.pdbx_description
1 polymer ?
#
loop_
_entity_poly.entity_id
_entity_poly.type
_entity_poly.pdbx_seq_one_letter_code
_entity_poly.pdbx_strand_id
1 'polypeptide(L)'
;MHNQKSSENSPNLGKRLLTALSQQEMAQLLDALFGVILPELQEQAIAQLSPDTQQTVQQLLDFTQNDQSTPTVSLAKQAQTWSKLWKKWNAIVEEASEEEGKYLVQEVDWEPPYFDTYTFVEDLETIAGKMLPLLPIAFEHEFTPSGDFATALLEAEAEVAFGLPDWEIIDGLDLEQQLTNCLLQWEWLTVQEQQQDAFYLT
;
A
#
# COMPACT_ATOMS: atom_id res chain seq x y z
N MET A 1 -49.68 -22.48 13.36
CA MET A 1 -49.50 -21.02 13.39
C MET A 1 -48.00 -20.74 13.38
N HIS A 2 -47.55 -20.11 12.30
CA HIS A 2 -46.30 -19.38 12.08
C HIS A 2 -45.04 -19.80 12.87
N ASN A 3 -44.18 -20.56 12.19
CA ASN A 3 -42.75 -20.64 12.46
C ASN A 3 -42.11 -19.33 11.99
N GLN A 4 -41.83 -18.41 12.91
CA GLN A 4 -40.89 -17.32 12.68
C GLN A 4 -39.51 -17.88 12.99
N LYS A 5 -38.84 -18.42 11.96
CA LYS A 5 -37.42 -18.74 12.03
C LYS A 5 -36.67 -17.43 11.81
N SER A 6 -36.29 -16.80 12.92
CA SER A 6 -35.44 -15.62 12.95
C SER A 6 -34.22 -15.84 12.05
N SER A 7 -34.00 -14.91 11.13
CA SER A 7 -32.83 -14.86 10.26
C SER A 7 -31.59 -14.65 11.13
N GLU A 8 -30.86 -15.74 11.39
CA GLU A 8 -29.49 -15.66 11.89
C GLU A 8 -28.61 -15.12 10.77
N ASN A 9 -28.45 -13.80 10.73
CA ASN A 9 -27.40 -13.14 9.97
C ASN A 9 -26.07 -13.79 10.35
N SER A 10 -25.54 -14.63 9.47
CA SER A 10 -24.30 -15.36 9.70
C SER A 10 -23.13 -14.38 9.58
N PRO A 11 -22.47 -13.97 10.69
CA PRO A 11 -21.45 -12.91 10.69
C PRO A 11 -20.17 -13.25 9.90
N ASN A 12 -20.15 -14.40 9.23
CA ASN A 12 -19.02 -14.93 8.47
C ASN A 12 -19.35 -15.29 7.02
N LEU A 13 -20.57 -15.04 6.52
CA LEU A 13 -20.91 -15.36 5.13
C LEU A 13 -20.02 -14.58 4.14
N GLY A 14 -19.87 -13.27 4.36
CA GLY A 14 -19.01 -12.43 3.51
C GLY A 14 -17.56 -12.90 3.47
N LYS A 15 -16.99 -13.29 4.62
CA LYS A 15 -15.62 -13.87 4.69
C LYS A 15 -15.52 -15.18 3.90
N ARG A 16 -16.51 -16.06 4.03
CA ARG A 16 -16.55 -17.33 3.28
C ARG A 16 -16.66 -17.11 1.77
N LEU A 17 -17.43 -16.12 1.34
CA LEU A 17 -17.52 -15.74 -0.07
C LEU A 17 -16.19 -15.21 -0.59
N LEU A 18 -15.53 -14.31 0.15
CA LEU A 18 -14.20 -13.78 -0.22
C LEU A 18 -13.12 -14.86 -0.32
N THR A 19 -13.21 -15.94 0.46
CA THR A 19 -12.28 -17.07 0.37
C THR A 19 -12.61 -18.02 -0.78
N ALA A 20 -13.90 -18.21 -1.08
CA ALA A 20 -14.35 -19.22 -2.04
C ALA A 20 -14.46 -18.71 -3.48
N LEU A 21 -14.66 -17.41 -3.67
CA LEU A 21 -14.92 -16.80 -4.97
C LEU A 21 -13.74 -15.93 -5.42
N SER A 22 -13.47 -15.96 -6.71
CA SER A 22 -12.58 -15.00 -7.36
C SER A 22 -13.16 -13.58 -7.32
N GLN A 23 -12.30 -12.58 -7.57
CA GLN A 23 -12.76 -11.18 -7.66
C GLN A 23 -13.81 -10.97 -8.76
N GLN A 24 -13.69 -11.70 -9.88
CA GLN A 24 -14.64 -11.61 -10.98
C GLN A 24 -16.00 -12.21 -10.60
N GLU A 25 -16.02 -13.36 -9.92
CA GLU A 25 -17.27 -13.97 -9.44
C GLU A 25 -17.93 -13.13 -8.35
N MET A 26 -17.14 -12.50 -7.47
CA MET A 26 -17.63 -11.52 -6.51
C MET A 26 -18.27 -10.32 -7.20
N ALA A 27 -17.64 -9.77 -8.25
CA ALA A 27 -18.21 -8.68 -9.03
C ALA A 27 -19.54 -9.06 -9.68
N GLN A 28 -19.60 -10.23 -10.33
CA GLN A 28 -20.84 -10.73 -10.95
C GLN A 28 -21.96 -10.95 -9.92
N LEU A 29 -21.63 -11.47 -8.74
CA LEU A 29 -22.59 -11.63 -7.65
C LEU A 29 -23.13 -10.28 -7.19
N LEU A 30 -22.27 -9.28 -7.02
CA LEU A 30 -22.67 -7.93 -6.65
C LEU A 30 -23.55 -7.30 -7.74
N ASP A 31 -23.17 -7.39 -9.01
CA ASP A 31 -23.97 -6.89 -10.14
C ASP A 31 -25.37 -7.53 -10.18
N ALA A 32 -25.45 -8.84 -9.99
CA ALA A 32 -26.71 -9.57 -9.96
C ALA A 32 -27.59 -9.15 -8.75
N LEU A 33 -26.99 -8.89 -7.59
CA LEU A 33 -27.71 -8.41 -6.41
C LEU A 33 -28.23 -6.98 -6.62
N PHE A 34 -27.37 -6.06 -7.06
CA PHE A 34 -27.74 -4.67 -7.32
C PHE A 34 -28.73 -4.53 -8.48
N GLY A 35 -28.74 -5.47 -9.44
CA GLY A 35 -29.73 -5.51 -10.52
C GLY A 35 -31.13 -5.95 -10.09
N VAL A 36 -31.29 -6.58 -8.92
CA VAL A 36 -32.56 -7.18 -8.46
C VAL A 36 -33.13 -6.48 -7.23
N ILE A 37 -32.30 -5.88 -6.38
CA ILE A 37 -32.73 -5.22 -5.14
C ILE A 37 -33.40 -3.87 -5.45
N LEU A 38 -34.54 -3.61 -4.80
CA LEU A 38 -35.25 -2.32 -4.90
C LEU A 38 -34.40 -1.16 -4.35
N PRO A 39 -34.43 0.05 -4.95
CA PRO A 39 -33.60 1.18 -4.54
C PRO A 39 -33.68 1.51 -3.04
N GLU A 40 -34.87 1.43 -2.44
CA GLU A 40 -35.07 1.75 -1.02
C GLU A 40 -34.37 0.77 -0.09
N LEU A 41 -34.25 -0.50 -0.51
CA LEU A 41 -33.50 -1.52 0.23
C LEU A 41 -32.00 -1.40 0.00
N GLN A 42 -31.57 -0.89 -1.16
CA GLN A 42 -30.16 -0.58 -1.41
C GLN A 42 -29.68 0.53 -0.48
N GLU A 43 -30.43 1.62 -0.36
CA GLU A 43 -30.11 2.72 0.56
C GLU A 43 -30.02 2.24 2.02
N GLN A 44 -30.96 1.39 2.46
CA GLN A 44 -30.93 0.81 3.81
C GLN A 44 -29.74 -0.11 4.05
N ALA A 45 -29.31 -0.88 3.03
CA ALA A 45 -28.14 -1.74 3.13
C ALA A 45 -26.84 -0.92 3.17
N ILE A 46 -26.74 0.13 2.34
CA ILE A 46 -25.59 1.04 2.29
C ILE A 46 -25.44 1.82 3.59
N ALA A 47 -26.54 2.26 4.21
CA ALA A 47 -26.53 2.97 5.49
C ALA A 47 -26.02 2.13 6.68
N GLN A 48 -25.91 0.80 6.54
CA GLN A 48 -25.33 -0.08 7.56
C GLN A 48 -23.82 -0.26 7.41
N LEU A 49 -23.21 0.26 6.34
CA LEU A 49 -21.77 0.18 6.12
C LEU A 49 -21.02 1.22 6.97
N SER A 50 -19.70 1.09 7.06
CA SER A 50 -18.89 2.14 7.69
C SER A 50 -19.00 3.43 6.87
N PRO A 51 -18.84 4.63 7.47
CA PRO A 51 -18.99 5.91 6.77
C PRO A 51 -18.15 6.02 5.50
N ASP A 52 -16.89 5.58 5.55
CA ASP A 52 -15.96 5.55 4.41
C ASP A 52 -16.45 4.61 3.29
N THR A 53 -16.90 3.41 3.64
CA THR A 53 -17.42 2.43 2.68
C THR A 53 -18.73 2.92 2.06
N GLN A 54 -19.61 3.50 2.88
CA GLN A 54 -20.86 4.10 2.42
C GLN A 54 -20.60 5.21 1.41
N GLN A 55 -19.74 6.17 1.74
CA GLN A 55 -19.40 7.27 0.85
C GLN A 55 -18.80 6.77 -0.46
N THR A 56 -17.90 5.78 -0.39
CA THR A 56 -17.30 5.17 -1.57
C THR A 56 -18.36 4.51 -2.46
N VAL A 57 -19.25 3.70 -1.88
CA VAL A 57 -20.31 3.00 -2.64
C VAL A 57 -21.31 3.99 -3.23
N GLN A 58 -21.72 5.02 -2.49
CA GLN A 58 -22.63 6.05 -2.98
C GLN A 58 -22.03 6.78 -4.18
N GLN A 59 -20.76 7.22 -4.07
CA GLN A 59 -20.08 7.84 -5.19
C GLN A 59 -20.03 6.90 -6.40
N LEU A 60 -19.67 5.63 -6.22
CA LEU A 60 -19.65 4.63 -7.31
C LEU A 60 -21.01 4.43 -8.00
N LEU A 61 -22.11 4.54 -7.26
CA LEU A 61 -23.48 4.45 -7.80
C LEU A 61 -23.93 5.75 -8.49
N ASP A 62 -23.41 6.90 -8.07
CA ASP A 62 -23.64 8.19 -8.75
C ASP A 62 -22.77 8.31 -10.02
N PHE A 63 -21.59 7.68 -10.02
CA PHE A 63 -20.63 7.67 -11.13
C PHE A 63 -21.17 7.01 -12.39
N THR A 64 -22.05 6.02 -12.28
CA THR A 64 -22.76 5.45 -13.44
C THR A 64 -23.64 6.48 -14.17
N GLN A 65 -23.83 7.69 -13.62
CA GLN A 65 -24.57 8.78 -14.24
C GLN A 65 -23.71 9.98 -14.70
N ASN A 66 -22.44 10.12 -14.26
CA ASN A 66 -21.60 11.27 -14.60
C ASN A 66 -20.12 10.86 -14.84
N ASP A 67 -19.68 11.02 -16.08
CA ASP A 67 -18.51 10.35 -16.69
C ASP A 67 -17.16 11.08 -16.48
N GLN A 68 -16.96 11.84 -15.40
CA GLN A 68 -15.83 12.79 -15.30
C GLN A 68 -15.09 12.90 -13.96
N SER A 69 -15.30 12.01 -12.99
CA SER A 69 -14.56 12.08 -11.71
C SER A 69 -13.67 10.86 -11.46
N THR A 70 -12.54 11.08 -10.78
CA THR A 70 -11.53 10.08 -10.44
C THR A 70 -12.14 8.92 -9.66
N PRO A 71 -11.68 7.67 -9.88
CA PRO A 71 -12.20 6.51 -9.14
C PRO A 71 -11.95 6.69 -7.64
N THR A 72 -13.03 6.84 -6.87
CA THR A 72 -12.93 6.92 -5.41
C THR A 72 -12.59 5.54 -4.86
N VAL A 73 -11.44 5.45 -4.19
CA VAL A 73 -10.98 4.26 -3.49
C VAL A 73 -11.21 4.50 -1.99
N SER A 74 -11.84 3.55 -1.31
CA SER A 74 -12.09 3.66 0.13
C SER A 74 -10.78 3.77 0.93
N LEU A 75 -10.81 4.46 2.07
CA LEU A 75 -9.67 4.59 2.97
C LEU A 75 -9.09 3.21 3.34
N ALA A 76 -9.96 2.24 3.61
CA ALA A 76 -9.55 0.87 3.91
C ALA A 76 -8.76 0.22 2.76
N LYS A 77 -9.13 0.50 1.51
CA LYS A 77 -8.43 -0.03 0.33
C LYS A 77 -7.10 0.69 0.10
N GLN A 78 -7.01 1.98 0.41
CA GLN A 78 -5.77 2.74 0.37
C GLN A 78 -4.78 2.23 1.44
N ALA A 79 -5.23 2.01 2.67
CA ALA A 79 -4.41 1.40 3.74
C ALA A 79 -3.92 -0.01 3.36
N GLN A 80 -4.78 -0.83 2.75
CA GLN A 80 -4.37 -2.14 2.23
C GLN A 80 -3.28 -2.01 1.15
N THR A 81 -3.42 -1.03 0.25
CA THR A 81 -2.46 -0.79 -0.83
C THR A 81 -1.12 -0.34 -0.28
N TRP A 82 -1.14 0.60 0.68
CA TRP A 82 0.03 1.05 1.42
C TRP A 82 0.78 -0.11 2.09
N SER A 83 0.08 -0.92 2.88
CA SER A 83 0.68 -2.10 3.54
C SER A 83 1.27 -3.10 2.53
N LYS A 84 0.63 -3.29 1.37
CA LYS A 84 1.15 -4.16 0.31
C LYS A 84 2.43 -3.60 -0.31
N LEU A 85 2.55 -2.28 -0.46
CA LEU A 85 3.77 -1.65 -0.97
C LEU A 85 4.93 -1.80 0.02
N TRP A 86 4.69 -1.57 1.31
CA TRP A 86 5.70 -1.82 2.35
C TRP A 86 6.16 -3.27 2.42
N LYS A 87 5.25 -4.24 2.27
CA LYS A 87 5.66 -5.65 2.18
C LYS A 87 6.57 -5.94 1.00
N LYS A 88 6.38 -5.25 -0.12
CA LYS A 88 7.26 -5.39 -1.29
C LYS A 88 8.60 -4.72 -1.07
N TRP A 89 8.61 -3.54 -0.46
CA TRP A 89 9.82 -2.86 -0.03
C TRP A 89 10.66 -3.79 0.84
N ASN A 90 10.08 -4.33 1.91
CA ASN A 90 10.81 -5.22 2.83
C ASN A 90 11.31 -6.48 2.13
N ALA A 91 10.53 -7.06 1.21
CA ALA A 91 10.98 -8.21 0.44
C ALA A 91 12.17 -7.88 -0.49
N ILE A 92 12.24 -6.67 -1.04
CA ILE A 92 13.38 -6.20 -1.83
C ILE A 92 14.63 -6.08 -0.94
N VAL A 93 14.48 -5.47 0.25
CA VAL A 93 15.59 -5.32 1.21
C VAL A 93 16.08 -6.67 1.72
N GLU A 94 15.16 -7.56 2.10
CA GLU A 94 15.47 -8.93 2.55
C GLU A 94 16.23 -9.67 1.46
N GLU A 95 15.74 -9.69 0.21
CA GLU A 95 16.41 -10.33 -0.93
C GLU A 95 17.78 -9.70 -1.24
N ALA A 96 17.97 -8.40 -0.99
CA ALA A 96 19.25 -7.72 -1.15
C ALA A 96 20.28 -8.06 -0.06
N SER A 97 19.83 -8.55 1.09
CA SER A 97 20.69 -9.05 2.16
C SER A 97 21.09 -10.53 1.98
N GLU A 98 20.53 -11.23 0.99
CA GLU A 98 20.81 -12.65 0.74
C GLU A 98 22.02 -12.82 -0.19
N GLU A 99 22.98 -13.68 0.20
CA GLU A 99 24.15 -14.00 -0.64
C GLU A 99 23.78 -14.68 -1.97
N GLU A 100 22.62 -15.34 -2.05
CA GLU A 100 22.07 -15.94 -3.28
C GLU A 100 20.99 -15.06 -3.93
N GLY A 101 20.78 -13.85 -3.41
CA GLY A 101 19.79 -12.89 -3.88
C GLY A 101 20.13 -12.35 -5.26
N LYS A 102 19.11 -11.87 -5.99
CA LYS A 102 19.28 -11.38 -7.37
C LYS A 102 20.18 -10.15 -7.51
N TYR A 103 20.51 -9.49 -6.40
CA TYR A 103 21.31 -8.28 -6.36
C TYR A 103 22.81 -8.54 -6.16
N LEU A 104 23.21 -9.77 -5.83
CA LEU A 104 24.62 -10.15 -5.81
C LEU A 104 24.97 -10.82 -7.15
N VAL A 105 25.62 -10.07 -8.03
CA VAL A 105 25.83 -10.47 -9.44
C VAL A 105 27.29 -10.85 -9.67
N GLN A 106 27.51 -11.94 -10.38
CA GLN A 106 28.81 -12.33 -10.90
C GLN A 106 28.72 -12.46 -12.42
N GLU A 107 29.25 -11.48 -13.16
CA GLU A 107 29.19 -11.50 -14.63
C GLU A 107 30.10 -12.58 -15.23
N VAL A 108 31.21 -12.87 -14.55
CA VAL A 108 32.23 -13.83 -14.98
C VAL A 108 32.79 -14.62 -13.80
N ASP A 109 32.97 -15.93 -13.97
CA ASP A 109 33.36 -16.87 -12.91
C ASP A 109 34.72 -16.60 -12.24
N TRP A 110 35.53 -15.68 -12.80
CA TRP A 110 36.87 -15.35 -12.32
C TRP A 110 36.93 -14.05 -11.51
N GLU A 111 35.87 -13.26 -11.49
CA GLU A 111 35.74 -12.08 -10.63
C GLU A 111 34.91 -12.43 -9.39
N PRO A 112 35.19 -11.84 -8.23
CA PRO A 112 34.23 -11.91 -7.14
C PRO A 112 32.89 -11.32 -7.59
N PRO A 113 31.75 -11.77 -7.03
CA PRO A 113 30.49 -11.08 -7.28
C PRO A 113 30.59 -9.60 -6.86
N TYR A 114 29.61 -8.79 -7.19
CA TYR A 114 29.46 -7.44 -6.65
C TYR A 114 27.98 -7.18 -6.40
N PHE A 115 27.70 -6.22 -5.52
CA PHE A 115 26.34 -5.81 -5.26
C PHE A 115 25.87 -4.85 -6.36
N ASP A 116 24.82 -5.24 -7.08
CA ASP A 116 24.17 -4.42 -8.08
C ASP A 116 23.25 -3.38 -7.41
N THR A 117 23.88 -2.34 -6.87
CA THR A 117 23.19 -1.20 -6.25
C THR A 117 22.20 -0.54 -7.21
N TYR A 118 22.49 -0.55 -8.51
CA TYR A 118 21.62 0.06 -9.51
C TYR A 118 20.28 -0.67 -9.59
N THR A 119 20.29 -1.99 -9.77
CA THR A 119 19.06 -2.79 -9.82
C THR A 119 18.30 -2.74 -8.50
N PHE A 120 19.01 -2.72 -7.36
CA PHE A 120 18.41 -2.56 -6.03
C PHE A 120 17.66 -1.23 -5.89
N VAL A 121 18.30 -0.11 -6.24
CA VAL A 121 17.70 1.22 -6.17
C VAL A 121 16.54 1.36 -7.15
N GLU A 122 16.64 0.84 -8.38
CA GLU A 122 15.57 0.89 -9.39
C GLU A 122 14.28 0.17 -8.91
N ASP A 123 14.43 -0.96 -8.22
CA ASP A 123 13.31 -1.70 -7.65
C ASP A 123 12.65 -0.95 -6.49
N LEU A 124 13.44 -0.34 -5.61
CA LEU A 124 12.93 0.54 -4.54
C LEU A 124 12.24 1.79 -5.11
N GLU A 125 12.83 2.41 -6.12
CA GLU A 125 12.29 3.57 -6.85
C GLU A 125 10.92 3.27 -7.46
N THR A 126 10.76 2.08 -8.04
CA THR A 126 9.49 1.60 -8.59
C THR A 126 8.39 1.47 -7.52
N ILE A 127 8.77 1.14 -6.28
CA ILE A 127 7.84 1.09 -5.15
C ILE A 127 7.55 2.50 -4.63
N ALA A 128 8.58 3.33 -4.49
CA ALA A 128 8.46 4.73 -4.08
C ALA A 128 7.50 5.51 -4.99
N GLY A 129 7.60 5.36 -6.31
CA GLY A 129 6.68 6.00 -7.26
C GLY A 129 5.21 5.62 -7.06
N LYS A 130 4.92 4.45 -6.49
CA LYS A 130 3.56 4.01 -6.14
C LYS A 130 3.13 4.47 -4.75
N MET A 131 4.08 4.67 -3.84
CA MET A 131 3.85 5.20 -2.51
C MET A 131 3.61 6.71 -2.52
N LEU A 132 4.31 7.45 -3.36
CA LEU A 132 4.26 8.92 -3.45
C LEU A 132 2.81 9.49 -3.49
N PRO A 133 1.89 9.03 -4.36
CA PRO A 133 0.52 9.56 -4.37
C PRO A 133 -0.31 9.18 -3.13
N LEU A 134 0.07 8.14 -2.39
CA LEU A 134 -0.62 7.69 -1.17
C LEU A 134 -0.09 8.38 0.09
N LEU A 135 1.09 9.01 0.03
CA LEU A 135 1.77 9.60 1.17
C LEU A 135 0.91 10.56 2.01
N PRO A 136 0.23 11.57 1.43
CA PRO A 136 -0.54 12.51 2.24
C PRO A 136 -1.60 11.81 3.08
N ILE A 137 -2.31 10.86 2.47
CA ILE A 137 -3.41 10.13 3.11
C ILE A 137 -2.84 9.13 4.11
N ALA A 138 -1.73 8.46 3.79
CA ALA A 138 -1.05 7.55 4.69
C ALA A 138 -0.53 8.26 5.94
N PHE A 139 -0.02 9.47 5.79
CA PHE A 139 0.42 10.33 6.89
C PHE A 139 -0.78 10.79 7.74
N GLU A 140 -1.78 11.41 7.11
CA GLU A 140 -2.99 11.93 7.79
C GLU A 140 -3.74 10.87 8.61
N HIS A 141 -3.77 9.63 8.11
CA HIS A 141 -4.50 8.52 8.73
C HIS A 141 -3.59 7.49 9.41
N GLU A 142 -2.31 7.82 9.61
CA GLU A 142 -1.33 6.98 10.32
C GLU A 142 -1.31 5.51 9.82
N PHE A 143 -1.26 5.31 8.51
CA PHE A 143 -1.16 3.96 7.95
C PHE A 143 0.16 3.30 8.38
N THR A 144 0.09 2.14 9.02
CA THR A 144 1.27 1.36 9.45
C THR A 144 2.03 0.72 8.27
N PRO A 145 3.38 0.51 8.33
CA PRO A 145 4.14 0.26 9.57
C PRO A 145 5.37 1.16 9.88
N SER A 146 5.39 1.60 11.13
CA SER A 146 6.52 1.82 12.07
C SER A 146 7.69 2.79 11.81
N GLY A 147 7.89 3.36 10.62
CA GLY A 147 9.04 4.27 10.41
C GLY A 147 8.76 5.41 9.43
N ASP A 148 9.45 6.54 9.63
CA ASP A 148 9.61 7.54 8.58
C ASP A 148 10.47 7.00 7.42
N PHE A 149 10.40 7.65 6.26
CA PHE A 149 11.17 7.21 5.08
C PHE A 149 12.69 7.27 5.29
N ALA A 150 13.18 8.19 6.12
CA ALA A 150 14.61 8.30 6.43
C ALA A 150 15.10 7.06 7.18
N THR A 151 14.37 6.65 8.22
CA THR A 151 14.65 5.47 9.02
C THR A 151 14.57 4.22 8.15
N ALA A 152 13.54 4.09 7.32
CA ALA A 152 13.39 2.95 6.42
C ALA A 152 14.56 2.80 5.42
N LEU A 153 15.10 3.91 4.93
CA LEU A 153 16.28 3.92 4.04
C LEU A 153 17.56 3.53 4.79
N LEU A 154 17.76 4.07 6.00
CA LEU A 154 18.92 3.74 6.83
C LEU A 154 18.89 2.28 7.30
N GLU A 155 17.72 1.76 7.65
CA GLU A 155 17.52 0.35 7.99
C GLU A 155 17.79 -0.55 6.79
N ALA A 156 17.32 -0.16 5.59
CA ALA A 156 17.60 -0.89 4.37
C ALA A 156 19.11 -0.94 4.05
N GLU A 157 19.81 0.19 4.12
CA GLU A 157 21.26 0.24 3.93
C GLU A 157 21.99 -0.66 4.94
N ALA A 158 21.62 -0.58 6.23
CA ALA A 158 22.26 -1.35 7.28
C ALA A 158 21.99 -2.87 7.14
N GLU A 159 20.77 -3.26 6.77
CA GLU A 159 20.39 -4.66 6.57
C GLU A 159 21.12 -5.27 5.38
N VAL A 160 21.18 -4.56 4.25
CA VAL A 160 21.94 -4.98 3.08
C VAL A 160 23.43 -5.08 3.40
N ALA A 161 24.02 -4.05 4.00
CA ALA A 161 25.44 -4.06 4.37
C ALA A 161 25.81 -5.18 5.34
N PHE A 162 24.89 -5.59 6.23
CA PHE A 162 25.10 -6.72 7.14
C PHE A 162 24.99 -8.08 6.45
N GLY A 163 24.14 -8.20 5.42
CA GLY A 163 23.95 -9.43 4.65
C GLY A 163 25.06 -9.70 3.62
N LEU A 164 25.83 -8.67 3.26
CA LEU A 164 26.86 -8.79 2.24
C LEU A 164 28.17 -9.41 2.75
N PRO A 165 28.93 -10.06 1.85
CA PRO A 165 30.26 -10.56 2.18
C PRO A 165 31.23 -9.45 2.62
N ASP A 166 32.12 -9.76 3.56
CA ASP A 166 33.08 -8.79 4.16
C ASP A 166 33.98 -8.01 3.17
N TRP A 167 34.14 -8.51 1.95
CA TRP A 167 34.94 -7.85 0.90
C TRP A 167 34.15 -6.82 0.08
N GLU A 168 32.82 -6.86 0.15
CA GLU A 168 31.93 -5.91 -0.49
C GLU A 168 31.60 -4.79 0.50
N ILE A 169 31.88 -3.55 0.10
CA ILE A 169 31.62 -2.36 0.92
C ILE A 169 30.70 -1.46 0.12
N ILE A 170 29.48 -1.27 0.62
CA ILE A 170 28.56 -0.26 0.11
C ILE A 170 28.88 1.07 0.79
N ASP A 171 29.05 2.14 0.00
CA ASP A 171 29.22 3.51 0.47
C ASP A 171 27.93 4.31 0.21
N GLY A 172 26.90 4.00 0.99
CA GLY A 172 25.59 4.62 0.86
C GLY A 172 24.72 4.08 -0.29
N LEU A 173 23.49 4.59 -0.34
CA LEU A 173 22.52 4.37 -1.41
C LEU A 173 22.31 5.67 -2.18
N ASP A 174 22.57 5.64 -3.49
CA ASP A 174 22.26 6.76 -4.38
C ASP A 174 20.74 6.84 -4.57
N LEU A 175 20.11 7.87 -3.98
CA LEU A 175 18.67 8.05 -4.08
C LEU A 175 18.26 8.64 -5.43
N GLU A 176 17.32 7.97 -6.09
CA GLU A 176 16.68 8.48 -7.30
C GLU A 176 15.50 9.44 -6.97
N GLN A 177 14.79 9.87 -8.02
CA GLN A 177 13.81 10.95 -7.96
C GLN A 177 12.64 10.65 -7.01
N GLN A 178 12.01 9.48 -7.10
CA GLN A 178 10.83 9.10 -6.35
C GLN A 178 11.17 8.85 -4.90
N LEU A 179 12.28 8.16 -4.62
CA LEU A 179 12.81 7.97 -3.27
C LEU A 179 13.08 9.32 -2.59
N THR A 180 13.76 10.22 -3.30
CA THR A 180 14.03 11.58 -2.81
C THR A 180 12.73 12.33 -2.55
N ASN A 181 11.75 12.26 -3.46
CA ASN A 181 10.47 12.93 -3.29
C ASN A 181 9.67 12.36 -2.12
N CYS A 182 9.65 11.04 -1.94
CA CYS A 182 8.98 10.40 -0.81
C CYS A 182 9.57 10.85 0.52
N LEU A 183 10.91 10.88 0.61
CA LEU A 183 11.63 11.39 1.78
C LEU A 183 11.27 12.85 2.06
N LEU A 184 11.46 13.75 1.08
CA LEU A 184 11.19 15.18 1.24
C LEU A 184 9.73 15.47 1.58
N GLN A 185 8.79 14.74 0.98
CA GLN A 185 7.38 14.90 1.24
C GLN A 185 7.01 14.43 2.65
N TRP A 186 7.58 13.32 3.12
CA TRP A 186 7.37 12.85 4.50
C TRP A 186 7.91 13.87 5.51
N GLU A 187 9.13 14.36 5.33
CA GLU A 187 9.73 15.39 6.18
C GLU A 187 8.90 16.69 6.18
N TRP A 188 8.42 17.10 5.02
CA TRP A 188 7.55 18.27 4.91
C TRP A 188 6.26 18.11 5.69
N LEU A 189 5.60 16.94 5.60
CA LEU A 189 4.37 16.63 6.35
C LEU A 189 4.63 16.63 7.86
N THR A 190 5.75 16.04 8.30
CA THR A 190 6.20 16.05 9.71
C THR A 190 6.39 17.48 10.24
N VAL A 191 7.08 18.34 9.49
CA VAL A 191 7.29 19.75 9.87
C VAL A 191 5.97 20.51 9.95
N GLN A 192 5.06 20.29 8.99
CA GLN A 192 3.73 20.90 8.98
C GLN A 192 2.89 20.50 10.19
N GLU A 193 2.89 19.22 10.57
CA GLU A 193 2.17 18.73 11.75
C GLU A 193 2.69 19.36 13.04
N GLN A 194 4.01 19.53 13.15
CA GLN A 194 4.68 20.11 14.32
C GLN A 194 4.51 21.64 14.43
N GLN A 195 3.83 22.29 13.48
CA GLN A 195 3.70 23.75 13.36
C GLN A 195 5.05 24.49 13.42
N GLN A 196 6.14 23.80 13.07
CA GLN A 196 7.43 24.43 12.93
C GLN A 196 7.46 25.07 11.56
N ASP A 197 7.47 26.41 11.51
CA ASP A 197 7.78 27.09 10.26
C ASP A 197 9.20 26.68 9.86
N ALA A 198 9.41 26.29 8.60
CA ALA A 198 10.69 25.77 8.09
C ALA A 198 11.88 26.77 8.20
N PHE A 199 11.65 27.95 8.77
CA PHE A 199 12.60 29.05 8.92
C PHE A 199 12.82 29.52 10.36
N TYR A 200 12.27 28.86 11.38
CA TYR A 200 12.62 29.18 12.78
C TYR A 200 13.82 28.34 13.24
N LEU A 201 15.01 28.74 12.82
CA LEU A 201 16.26 28.39 13.51
C LEU A 201 16.42 29.34 14.69
N THR A 202 16.19 28.85 15.92
CA THR A 202 16.64 29.52 17.16
C THR A 202 18.00 29.01 17.58
#